data_AF-N1UIZ5-F1
#
_entry.id   AF-N1UIZ5-F1
#
_cell.length_a   1.000
_cell.length_b   1.000
_cell.length_c   1.000
_cell.angle_alpha   90.00
_cell.angle_beta   90.00
_cell.angle_gamma   90.00
#
_symmetry.space_group_name_H-M   'P 1'
#
loop_
_entity.id
_entity.type
_entity.pdbx_description
1 polymer ?
#
loop_
_entity_poly.entity_id
_entity_poly.type
_entity_poly.pdbx_seq_one_letter_code
_entity_poly.pdbx_strand_id
1 'polypeptide(L)' 'MSDYGKKIIESLFDYFLKHPEKIPDTYKERIEEESLYRVISDYVAGMTDRYAEKIYQSLP' A
#
# COMPACT_ATOMS: atom_id res chain seq x y z
N MET A 1 -0.42 15.32 9.36
CA MET A 1 0.52 14.18 9.22
C MET A 1 1.86 14.60 9.78
N SER A 2 2.50 13.75 10.58
CA SER A 2 3.93 13.92 10.86
C SER A 2 4.72 13.61 9.58
N ASP A 3 5.91 14.20 9.43
CA ASP A 3 6.81 13.90 8.31
C ASP A 3 7.12 12.39 8.22
N TYR A 4 7.13 11.71 9.37
CA TYR A 4 7.30 10.26 9.46
C TYR A 4 6.12 9.48 8.85
N GLY A 5 4.88 9.81 9.22
CA GLY A 5 3.69 9.16 8.67
C GLY A 5 3.57 9.36 7.16
N LYS A 6 3.94 10.55 6.66
CA LYS A 6 4.01 10.83 5.21
C LYS A 6 4.98 9.88 4.51
N LYS A 7 6.19 9.75 5.04
CA LYS A 7 7.21 8.88 4.47
C LYS A 7 6.79 7.41 4.44
N ILE A 8 6.10 6.93 5.48
CA ILE A 8 5.55 5.56 5.52
C ILE A 8 4.59 5.36 4.36
N ILE A 9 3.57 6.21 4.22
CA ILE A 9 2.54 6.06 3.21
C ILE A 9 3.12 6.15 1.80
N GLU A 10 4.01 7.11 1.54
CA GLU A 10 4.69 7.25 0.24
C GLU A 10 5.50 5.99 -0.10
N SER A 11 6.27 5.46 0.85
CA SER A 11 7.10 4.28 0.62
C SER A 11 6.28 3.01 0.39
N LEU A 12 5.18 2.83 1.14
CA LEU A 12 4.27 1.71 0.95
C LEU A 12 3.57 1.78 -0.39
N PHE A 13 3.07 2.97 -0.75
CA PHE A 13 2.41 3.19 -2.04
C PHE A 13 3.35 2.87 -3.20
N ASP A 14 4.57 3.42 -3.19
CA ASP A 14 5.57 3.19 -4.23
C ASP A 14 6.00 1.71 -4.30
N TYR A 15 6.13 1.06 -3.14
CA TYR A 15 6.48 -0.36 -3.09
C TYR A 15 5.41 -1.23 -3.74
N PHE A 16 4.15 -1.07 -3.35
CA PHE A 16 3.06 -1.90 -3.89
C PHE A 16 2.70 -1.53 -5.33
N LEU A 17 2.97 -0.31 -5.77
CA LEU A 17 2.84 0.06 -7.18
C LEU A 17 3.87 -0.69 -8.05
N LYS A 18 5.10 -0.90 -7.55
CA LYS A 18 6.15 -1.69 -8.22
C LYS A 18 5.95 -3.20 -8.06
N HIS A 19 5.28 -3.61 -6.99
CA HIS A 19 5.07 -5.01 -6.59
C HIS A 19 3.58 -5.30 -6.34
N PRO A 20 2.70 -5.15 -7.36
CA PRO A 20 1.27 -5.37 -7.20
C PRO A 20 0.93 -6.81 -6.78
N GLU A 21 1.81 -7.78 -7.05
CA GLU A 21 1.66 -9.17 -6.61
C GLU A 21 1.71 -9.35 -5.08
N LYS A 22 2.23 -8.35 -4.35
CA LYS A 22 2.41 -8.37 -2.89
C LYS A 22 1.18 -7.88 -2.10
N ILE A 23 0.14 -7.39 -2.78
CA ILE A 23 -1.13 -7.06 -2.12
C ILE A 23 -2.04 -8.31 -2.05
N PRO A 24 -3.04 -8.33 -1.16
CA PRO A 24 -3.99 -9.44 -1.06
C PRO A 24 -4.76 -9.69 -2.36
N ASP A 25 -5.12 -10.96 -2.62
CA ASP A 25 -5.86 -11.36 -3.82
C ASP A 25 -7.17 -10.59 -4.00
N THR A 26 -7.88 -10.32 -2.90
CA THR A 26 -9.12 -9.52 -2.89
C THR A 26 -8.97 -8.11 -3.44
N TYR A 27 -7.77 -7.52 -3.34
CA TYR A 27 -7.46 -6.23 -3.97
C TYR A 27 -6.98 -6.43 -5.41
N LYS A 28 -6.21 -7.48 -5.70
CA LYS A 28 -5.72 -7.77 -7.06
C LYS A 28 -6.84 -8.01 -8.05
N GLU A 29 -7.90 -8.72 -7.63
CA GLU A 29 -9.09 -8.95 -8.45
C GLU A 29 -9.75 -7.64 -8.92
N ARG A 30 -9.66 -6.58 -8.11
CA ARG A 30 -10.21 -5.26 -8.46
C ARG A 30 -9.40 -4.51 -9.52
N ILE A 31 -8.16 -4.93 -9.83
CA ILE A 31 -7.30 -4.27 -10.83
C ILE A 31 -7.88 -4.43 -12.25
N GLU A 32 -8.70 -5.45 -12.49
CA GLU A 32 -9.36 -5.64 -13.78
C GLU A 32 -10.44 -4.57 -14.05
N GLU A 33 -11.08 -4.07 -12.99
CA GLU A 33 -12.19 -3.10 -13.07
C GLU A 33 -11.76 -1.68 -12.68
N GLU A 34 -10.70 -1.53 -11.87
CA GLU A 34 -10.20 -0.28 -11.35
C GLU A 34 -8.72 -0.09 -11.70
N SER A 35 -8.27 1.17 -11.84
CA SER A 35 -6.85 1.44 -12.07
C SER A 35 -5.99 0.90 -10.93
N LEU A 36 -4.79 0.40 -11.27
CA LEU A 36 -3.80 -0.06 -10.29
C LEU A 36 -3.55 1.00 -9.19
N TYR A 37 -3.38 2.27 -9.57
CA TYR A 37 -3.19 3.37 -8.63
C TYR A 37 -4.32 3.47 -7.60
N ARG A 38 -5.56 3.25 -8.02
CA ARG A 38 -6.73 3.29 -7.12
C ARG A 38 -6.73 2.12 -6.15
N VAL A 39 -6.50 0.91 -6.67
CA VAL A 39 -6.44 -0.31 -5.85
C VAL A 39 -5.34 -0.22 -4.79
N ILE A 40 -4.14 0.24 -5.17
CA ILE A 40 -3.04 0.43 -4.22
C ILE A 40 -3.38 1.53 -3.20
N SER A 41 -4.01 2.62 -3.62
CA SER A 41 -4.45 3.68 -2.70
C SER A 41 -5.41 3.14 -1.65
N ASP A 42 -6.42 2.36 -2.07
CA ASP A 42 -7.42 1.79 -1.17
C ASP A 42 -6.81 0.73 -0.24
N TYR A 43 -5.83 -0.03 -0.72
CA TYR A 43 -5.11 -1.00 0.12
C TYR A 43 -4.29 -0.29 1.20
N VAL A 44 -3.51 0.73 0.84
CA VAL A 44 -2.69 1.51 1.78
C VAL A 44 -3.58 2.31 2.75
N ALA A 45 -4.67 2.90 2.28
CA ALA A 45 -5.62 3.63 3.12
C ALA A 45 -6.41 2.71 4.08
N GLY A 46 -6.55 1.42 3.74
CA GLY A 46 -7.16 0.41 4.61
C GLY A 46 -6.26 -0.09 5.74
N MET A 47 -4.99 0.32 5.78
CA MET A 47 -4.06 -0.10 6.82
C MET A 47 -4.29 0.66 8.13
N THR A 48 -4.15 -0.04 9.25
CA THR A 48 -3.98 0.63 10.55
C THR A 48 -2.55 1.15 10.69
N ASP A 49 -2.34 2.20 11.48
CA ASP A 49 -1.00 2.76 11.73
C ASP A 49 0.02 1.69 12.12
N ARG A 50 -0.34 0.79 13.04
CA ARG A 50 0.53 -0.31 13.50
C ARG A 50 0.87 -1.30 12.39
N TYR A 51 -0.07 -1.58 11.49
CA TYR A 51 0.17 -2.48 10.37
C TYR A 51 1.05 -1.82 9.31
N ALA A 52 0.75 -0.57 8.94
CA ALA A 52 1.54 0.21 7.99
C ALA A 52 3.00 0.33 8.45
N GLU A 53 3.23 0.65 9.73
CA GLU A 53 4.57 0.75 10.30
C GLU A 53 5.31 -0.61 10.28
N LYS A 54 4.63 -1.71 10.63
CA LYS A 54 5.20 -3.06 10.57
C LYS A 54 5.64 -3.42 9.15
N ILE A 55 4.79 -3.16 8.15
CA ILE A 55 5.12 -3.47 6.75
C ILE A 55 6.26 -2.57 6.27
N TYR A 56 6.22 -1.28 6.59
CA TYR A 56 7.27 -0.33 6.23
C TYR A 56 8.65 -0.76 6.76
N GLN A 57 8.70 -1.28 8.00
CA GLN A 57 9.94 -1.83 8.59
C GLN A 57 10.42 -3.14 7.94
N SER A 58 9.56 -3.83 7.19
CA SER A 58 9.88 -5.07 6.46
C SER A 58 10.21 -4.85 4.98
N LEU A 59 10.14 -3.60 4.51
CA LEU A 59 10.54 -3.28 3.14
C LEU A 59 12.05 -3.52 2.97
N PRO A 60 12.48 -4.01 1.78
CA PRO A 60 13.88 -4.29 1.48
C PRO A 60 14.76 -3.03 1.35
#